data_AF-A0A5C8E507-F1
#
_entry.id   AF-A0A5C8E507-F1
#
_cell.length_a   1.000
_cell.length_b   1.000
_cell.length_c   1.000
_cell.angle_alpha   90.00
_cell.angle_beta   90.00
_cell.angle_gamma   90.00
#
_symmetry.space_group_name_H-M   'P 1'
#
loop_
_entity.id
_entity.type
_entity.pdbx_description
1 polymer ?
#
loop_
_entity_poly.entity_id
_entity_poly.type
_entity_poly.pdbx_seq_one_letter_code
_entity_poly.pdbx_strand_id
1 'polypeptide(L)'
;MVEEVAINPIIKIQYNGALGKQHNQTRIQAADLVSATTTIGGSGYTPTWAKAPWDLKIIPALGITANSDIVSLYVEPSLGFQVQQKGSATDNKVKELYSLYYGAYAEIYITPLKNLEWYFEVDLNNGGTTADQSAITFA
;
A
#
# COMPACT_ATOMS: atom_id res chain seq x y z
N MET A 1 -32.07 -12.10 -7.25
CA MET A 1 -32.43 -11.63 -5.89
C MET A 1 -31.13 -11.58 -5.11
N VAL A 2 -30.91 -10.60 -4.23
CA VAL A 2 -29.72 -10.62 -3.35
C VAL A 2 -30.05 -11.55 -2.19
N GLU A 3 -29.17 -12.51 -1.92
CA GLU A 3 -29.38 -13.56 -0.92
C GLU A 3 -28.74 -13.19 0.42
N GLU A 4 -27.52 -12.66 0.36
CA GLU A 4 -26.75 -12.32 1.55
C GLU A 4 -26.06 -10.98 1.38
N VAL A 5 -26.14 -10.15 2.42
CA VAL A 5 -25.37 -8.91 2.55
C VAL A 5 -24.74 -8.90 3.92
N ALA A 6 -23.44 -8.65 3.99
CA ALA A 6 -22.73 -8.50 5.25
C ALA A 6 -21.90 -7.21 5.26
N ILE A 7 -21.70 -6.69 6.47
CA ILE A 7 -20.86 -5.53 6.74
C ILE A 7 -19.85 -5.92 7.81
N ASN A 8 -18.57 -5.68 7.55
CA ASN A 8 -17.46 -5.98 8.44
C ASN A 8 -16.56 -4.75 8.62
N PRO A 9 -16.66 -4.05 9.76
CA PRO A 9 -15.75 -2.95 10.07
C PRO A 9 -14.32 -3.47 10.33
N ILE A 10 -13.33 -2.81 9.74
CA ILE A 10 -11.92 -3.19 9.83
C ILE A 10 -11.10 -1.96 10.21
N ILE A 11 -10.05 -2.15 11.03
CA ILE A 11 -9.02 -1.13 11.24
C ILE A 11 -7.70 -1.73 10.76
N LYS A 12 -7.15 -1.18 9.67
CA LYS A 12 -5.83 -1.55 9.16
C LYS A 12 -4.80 -0.58 9.74
N ILE A 13 -3.74 -1.12 10.32
CA ILE A 13 -2.59 -0.34 10.81
C ILE A 13 -1.37 -0.82 10.05
N GLN A 14 -0.71 0.09 9.34
CA GLN A 14 0.50 -0.20 8.59
C GLN A 14 1.64 0.67 9.10
N TYR A 15 2.75 0.04 9.48
CA TYR A 15 3.98 0.74 9.82
C TYR A 15 5.13 0.17 9.00
N ASN A 16 5.80 1.03 8.22
CA ASN A 16 6.99 0.66 7.47
C ASN A 16 8.16 1.53 7.93
N GLY A 17 9.24 0.92 8.41
CA GLY A 17 10.45 1.62 8.84
C GLY A 17 11.67 1.12 8.10
N ALA A 18 12.65 1.98 7.86
CA ALA A 18 13.94 1.54 7.33
C ALA A 18 14.62 0.52 8.24
N LEU A 19 15.30 -0.45 7.61
CA LEU A 19 16.16 -1.41 8.28
C LEU A 19 17.52 -0.77 8.57
N GLY A 20 17.56 0.03 9.63
CA GLY A 20 18.75 0.77 10.04
C GLY A 20 18.83 2.18 9.45
N LYS A 21 20.03 2.76 9.48
CA LYS A 21 20.33 4.15 9.07
C LYS A 21 21.23 4.22 7.85
N GLN A 22 21.28 3.19 7.01
CA GLN A 22 22.21 3.14 5.88
C GLN A 22 21.57 3.59 4.56
N HIS A 23 20.24 3.77 4.54
CA HIS A 23 19.46 4.08 3.34
C HIS A 23 18.23 4.96 3.66
N ASN A 24 17.55 5.40 2.60
CA ASN A 24 16.40 6.32 2.66
C ASN A 24 15.06 5.73 2.22
N GLN A 25 15.01 4.41 2.07
CA GLN A 25 13.79 3.68 1.72
C GLN A 25 13.24 2.92 2.93
N THR A 26 11.92 2.79 3.05
CA THR A 26 11.26 1.94 4.07
C THR A 26 11.18 0.47 3.66
N ARG A 27 11.61 0.15 2.42
CA ARG A 27 11.71 -1.20 1.85
C ARG A 27 12.97 -1.27 0.99
N ILE A 28 13.76 -2.33 1.14
CA ILE A 28 14.93 -2.64 0.31
C ILE A 28 14.71 -4.00 -0.33
N GLN A 29 14.82 -4.11 -1.65
CA GLN A 29 14.83 -5.41 -2.32
C GLN A 29 16.29 -5.89 -2.46
N ALA A 30 16.51 -7.21 -2.39
CA ALA A 30 17.86 -7.78 -2.43
C ALA A 30 18.64 -7.39 -3.70
N ALA A 31 17.95 -7.22 -4.83
CA ALA A 31 18.58 -6.80 -6.09
C ALA A 31 19.07 -5.33 -6.04
N ASP A 32 18.42 -4.46 -5.27
CA ASP A 32 18.82 -3.05 -5.10
C ASP A 32 20.18 -2.93 -4.38
N LEU A 33 20.56 -3.93 -3.58
CA LEU A 33 21.87 -4.00 -2.91
C LEU A 33 22.99 -4.42 -3.88
N VAL A 34 22.67 -5.19 -4.93
CA VAL A 34 23.64 -5.68 -5.93
C VAL A 34 24.03 -4.57 -6.91
N SER A 35 23.10 -3.67 -7.27
CA SER A 35 23.42 -2.49 -8.09
C SER A 35 24.26 -1.46 -7.32
N ALA A 36 24.12 -1.40 -5.99
CA ALA A 36 24.96 -0.57 -5.15
C ALA A 36 26.40 -1.10 -5.05
N THR A 37 26.62 -2.42 -5.17
CA THR A 37 27.94 -3.05 -4.97
C THR A 37 28.96 -2.70 -6.06
N THR A 38 28.54 -2.31 -7.27
CA THR A 38 29.47 -1.80 -8.30
C THR A 38 30.08 -0.44 -7.92
N THR A 39 29.59 0.21 -6.86
CA THR A 39 30.13 1.46 -6.30
C THR A 39 30.83 1.22 -4.94
N ILE A 40 30.98 -0.03 -4.49
CA ILE A 40 31.65 -0.40 -3.22
C ILE A 40 33.09 -0.87 -3.52
N GLY A 41 33.80 -0.10 -4.35
CA GLY A 41 35.23 -0.26 -4.62
C GLY A 41 36.11 0.77 -3.89
N GLY A 42 35.54 1.56 -2.98
CA GLY A 42 36.21 2.65 -2.28
C GLY A 42 36.08 2.50 -0.76
N SER A 43 37.23 2.48 -0.09
CA SER A 43 37.38 2.34 1.36
C SER A 43 36.55 3.37 2.15
N GLY A 44 35.73 2.92 3.11
CA GLY A 44 35.45 3.66 4.35
C GLY A 44 34.21 4.55 4.47
N TYR A 45 33.27 4.60 3.52
CA TYR A 45 32.06 5.42 3.66
C TYR A 45 30.80 4.56 3.86
N THR A 46 30.35 4.38 5.10
CA THR A 46 28.98 3.96 5.39
C THR A 46 28.22 5.22 5.81
N PRO A 47 27.53 5.91 4.89
CA PRO A 47 26.76 7.09 5.26
C PRO A 47 25.69 6.66 6.26
N THR A 48 25.90 6.98 7.54
CA THR A 48 24.87 6.84 8.55
C THR A 48 23.94 8.03 8.38
N TRP A 49 22.75 7.77 7.87
CA TRP A 49 21.69 8.75 7.71
C TRP A 49 21.40 9.39 9.06
N ALA A 50 21.45 10.73 9.09
CA ALA A 50 21.08 11.52 10.26
C ALA A 50 19.66 11.19 10.74
N LYS A 51 18.76 10.86 9.79
CA LYS A 51 17.38 10.45 10.05
C LYS A 51 16.94 9.32 9.11
N ALA A 52 16.39 8.25 9.69
CA ALA A 52 15.85 7.11 8.93
C ALA A 52 14.40 7.39 8.48
N PRO A 53 14.01 6.95 7.27
CA PRO A 53 12.64 7.05 6.80
C PRO A 53 11.72 6.10 7.58
N TRP A 54 10.47 6.51 7.74
CA TRP A 54 9.38 5.64 8.18
C TRP A 54 8.03 6.21 7.77
N ASP A 55 7.02 5.37 7.70
CA ASP A 55 5.63 5.77 7.50
C ASP A 55 4.68 4.97 8.39
N LEU A 56 3.59 5.61 8.79
CA LEU A 56 2.50 5.03 9.57
C LEU A 56 1.18 5.39 8.88
N LYS A 57 0.31 4.40 8.70
CA LYS A 57 -1.08 4.59 8.27
C LYS A 57 -2.03 3.93 9.26
N ILE A 58 -3.09 4.66 9.63
CA ILE A 58 -4.22 4.14 10.40
C ILE A 58 -5.45 4.31 9.50
N ILE A 59 -6.00 3.18 9.06
CA ILE A 59 -6.97 3.13 7.98
C ILE A 59 -8.20 2.35 8.48
N PRO A 60 -9.18 3.06 9.06
CA PRO A 60 -10.53 2.55 9.18
C PRO A 60 -11.09 2.22 7.79
N ALA A 61 -11.70 1.05 7.68
CA ALA A 61 -12.30 0.55 6.45
C ALA A 61 -13.59 -0.19 6.76
N LEU A 62 -14.45 -0.34 5.76
CA LEU A 62 -15.70 -1.07 5.88
C LEU A 62 -15.79 -2.11 4.77
N GLY A 63 -15.58 -3.39 5.09
CA GLY A 63 -15.84 -4.47 4.16
C GLY A 63 -17.34 -4.66 3.98
N ILE A 64 -17.84 -4.66 2.76
CA ILE A 64 -19.24 -4.88 2.42
C ILE A 64 -19.29 -6.00 1.40
N THR A 65 -20.05 -7.05 1.68
CA THR A 65 -20.31 -8.13 0.73
C THR A 65 -21.76 -8.13 0.31
N ALA A 66 -22.02 -8.49 -0.94
CA ALA A 66 -23.35 -8.79 -1.45
C ALA A 66 -23.26 -9.97 -2.41
N ASN A 67 -24.02 -11.03 -2.12
CA ASN A 67 -23.98 -12.28 -2.88
C ASN A 67 -25.36 -12.65 -3.44
N SER A 68 -25.33 -13.36 -4.55
CA SER A 68 -26.45 -14.00 -5.23
C SER A 68 -25.93 -15.22 -6.01
N ASP A 69 -26.84 -16.04 -6.53
CA ASP A 69 -26.55 -17.17 -7.42
C ASP A 69 -25.61 -16.86 -8.60
N ILE A 70 -25.56 -15.61 -9.08
CA ILE A 70 -24.79 -15.21 -10.28
C ILE A 70 -23.69 -14.21 -9.97
N VAL A 71 -23.88 -13.35 -8.97
CA VAL A 71 -22.96 -12.24 -8.68
C VAL A 71 -22.53 -12.28 -7.23
N SER A 72 -21.22 -12.20 -7.01
CA SER A 72 -20.60 -11.95 -5.72
C SER A 72 -19.80 -10.64 -5.79
N LEU A 73 -20.11 -9.71 -4.90
CA LEU A 73 -19.47 -8.40 -4.80
C LEU A 73 -18.85 -8.24 -3.42
N TYR A 74 -17.59 -7.81 -3.38
CA TYR A 74 -16.93 -7.28 -2.20
C TYR A 74 -16.48 -5.85 -2.48
N VAL A 75 -16.75 -4.92 -1.57
CA VAL A 75 -16.20 -3.56 -1.61
C VAL A 75 -15.64 -3.17 -0.25
N GLU A 76 -14.58 -2.38 -0.25
CA GLU A 76 -13.90 -1.92 0.95
C GLU A 76 -13.48 -0.44 0.81
N PRO A 77 -14.41 0.52 1.01
CA PRO A 77 -14.05 1.91 1.18
C PRO A 77 -13.26 2.14 2.48
N SER A 78 -12.30 3.06 2.43
CA SER A 78 -11.44 3.40 3.54
C SER A 78 -11.08 4.89 3.57
N LEU A 79 -11.04 5.44 4.78
CA LEU A 79 -10.68 6.83 5.02
C LEU A 79 -9.89 6.90 6.33
N GLY A 80 -8.64 7.31 6.23
CA GLY A 80 -7.68 7.19 7.31
C GLY A 80 -6.71 8.34 7.38
N PHE A 81 -5.69 8.15 8.20
CA PHE A 81 -4.66 9.13 8.48
C PHE A 81 -3.29 8.53 8.21
N GLN A 82 -2.40 9.31 7.60
CA GLN A 82 -1.04 8.90 7.29
C GLN A 82 0.00 9.91 7.78
N VAL A 83 1.10 9.37 8.29
CA VAL A 83 2.30 10.10 8.70
C VAL A 83 3.49 9.58 7.90
N GLN A 84 4.27 10.47 7.31
CA GLN A 84 5.47 10.12 6.57
C GLN A 84 6.67 10.92 7.07
N GLN A 85 7.71 10.20 7.52
CA GLN A 85 9.03 10.73 7.78
C GLN A 85 9.95 10.38 6.60
N LYS A 86 10.43 11.39 5.89
CA LYS A 86 11.48 11.18 4.89
C LYS A 86 12.82 10.93 5.57
N GLY A 87 13.62 10.04 5.00
CA GLY A 87 15.02 9.91 5.40
C GLY A 87 15.80 11.18 5.03
N SER A 88 16.80 11.53 5.83
CA SER A 88 17.81 12.52 5.45
C SER A 88 19.22 12.09 5.85
N ALA A 89 20.16 12.25 4.92
CA ALA A 89 21.55 11.94 5.13
C ALA A 89 22.24 12.97 6.05
N THR A 90 21.78 14.22 6.03
CA THR A 90 22.47 15.37 6.65
C THR A 90 21.66 16.08 7.73
N ASP A 91 20.33 15.99 7.68
CA ASP A 91 19.44 16.72 8.58
C ASP A 91 18.78 15.76 9.59
N ASN A 92 19.06 15.93 10.88
CA ASN A 92 18.43 15.16 11.95
C ASN A 92 17.08 15.76 12.43
N LYS A 93 16.65 16.90 11.87
CA LYS A 93 15.43 17.63 12.23
C LYS A 93 14.36 17.63 11.13
N VAL A 94 14.47 16.73 10.14
CA VAL A 94 13.38 16.50 9.17
C VAL A 94 12.06 16.32 9.91
N LYS A 95 11.03 17.03 9.47
CA LYS A 95 9.69 16.99 10.07
C LYS A 95 8.85 15.89 9.43
N GLU A 96 7.96 15.29 10.22
CA GLU A 96 6.95 14.40 9.66
C GLU A 96 5.92 15.19 8.83
N LEU A 97 5.43 14.54 7.77
CA LEU A 97 4.32 15.01 6.95
C LEU A 97 3.05 14.29 7.37
N TYR A 98 1.98 15.06 7.60
CA TYR A 98 0.69 14.59 8.08
C TYR A 98 -0.34 14.78 6.97
N SER A 99 -1.10 13.75 6.62
CA SER A 99 -2.11 13.86 5.57
C SER A 99 -3.24 12.84 5.71
N LEU A 100 -4.31 13.07 4.96
CA LEU A 100 -5.45 12.16 4.85
C LEU A 100 -5.12 11.02 3.89
N TYR A 101 -5.42 9.79 4.30
CA TYR A 101 -5.42 8.62 3.43
C TYR A 101 -6.86 8.34 2.97
N TYR A 102 -7.04 8.02 1.69
CA TYR A 102 -8.30 7.49 1.18
C TYR A 102 -8.04 6.34 0.21
N GLY A 103 -8.95 5.38 0.21
CA GLY A 103 -8.96 4.34 -0.80
C GLY A 103 -10.27 3.57 -0.87
N ALA A 104 -10.44 2.82 -1.95
CA ALA A 104 -11.55 1.92 -2.17
C ALA A 104 -11.02 0.70 -2.93
N TYR A 105 -11.25 -0.48 -2.37
CA TYR A 105 -11.00 -1.75 -3.04
C TYR A 105 -12.32 -2.39 -3.40
N ALA A 106 -12.40 -3.09 -4.54
CA ALA A 106 -13.56 -3.88 -4.88
C ALA A 106 -13.20 -5.11 -5.72
N GLU A 107 -13.91 -6.20 -5.47
CA GLU A 107 -13.89 -7.43 -6.26
C GLU A 107 -15.31 -7.76 -6.70
N ILE A 108 -15.49 -8.17 -7.94
CA ILE A 108 -16.75 -8.71 -8.42
C ILE A 108 -16.53 -9.98 -9.24
N TYR A 109 -17.27 -11.02 -8.87
CA TYR A 109 -17.37 -12.29 -9.57
C TYR A 109 -18.74 -12.36 -10.22
N ILE A 110 -18.80 -12.74 -11.49
CA ILE A 110 -20.04 -12.93 -12.25
C ILE A 110 -19.99 -14.32 -12.90
N THR A 111 -20.86 -15.22 -12.46
CA THR A 111 -20.94 -16.61 -12.92
C THR A 111 -22.27 -16.81 -13.66
N PRO A 112 -22.41 -16.29 -14.90
CA PRO A 112 -23.68 -16.35 -15.63
C PRO A 112 -24.09 -17.79 -15.99
N LEU A 113 -23.13 -18.71 -16.04
CA LEU A 113 -23.33 -20.14 -16.32
C LEU A 113 -22.32 -20.96 -15.49
N LYS A 114 -22.62 -22.22 -15.20
CA LYS A 114 -21.81 -23.09 -14.31
C LYS A 114 -20.32 -23.22 -14.67
N ASN A 115 -19.94 -22.95 -15.91
CA ASN A 115 -18.57 -23.12 -16.41
C ASN A 115 -17.93 -21.81 -16.89
N LEU A 116 -18.55 -20.66 -16.60
CA LEU A 116 -18.02 -19.36 -16.97
C LEU A 116 -18.12 -18.43 -15.76
N GLU A 117 -16.97 -17.95 -15.30
CA GLU A 117 -16.86 -16.92 -14.28
C GLU A 117 -16.04 -15.78 -14.85
N TRP A 118 -16.51 -14.56 -14.62
CA TRP A 118 -15.75 -13.34 -14.86
C TRP A 118 -15.36 -12.73 -13.52
N TYR A 119 -14.09 -12.43 -13.38
CA TYR A 119 -13.52 -11.79 -12.20
C TYR A 119 -12.98 -10.42 -12.58
N PHE A 120 -13.34 -9.42 -11.78
CA PHE A 120 -12.83 -8.06 -11.92
C PHE A 120 -12.39 -7.56 -10.55
N GLU A 121 -11.25 -6.88 -10.52
CA GLU A 121 -10.70 -6.24 -9.32
C GLU A 121 -10.42 -4.76 -9.61
N VAL A 122 -10.60 -3.92 -8.60
CA VAL A 122 -10.11 -2.54 -8.61
C VAL A 122 -9.56 -2.13 -7.24
N ASP A 123 -8.38 -1.52 -7.23
CA ASP A 123 -7.80 -0.85 -6.07
C ASP A 123 -7.56 0.63 -6.43
N LEU A 124 -8.23 1.52 -5.69
CA LEU A 124 -8.07 2.97 -5.80
C LEU A 124 -7.54 3.49 -4.48
N ASN A 125 -6.37 4.13 -4.46
CA ASN A 125 -5.86 4.77 -3.26
C ASN A 125 -4.93 5.95 -3.57
N ASN A 126 -4.76 6.84 -2.59
CA ASN A 126 -3.81 7.97 -2.69
C ASN A 126 -2.42 7.67 -2.09
N GLY A 127 -2.12 6.38 -1.87
CA GLY A 127 -0.91 5.91 -1.21
C GLY A 127 0.21 5.47 -2.14
N GLY A 128 -0.04 5.30 -3.44
CA GLY A 128 0.95 4.94 -4.45
C GLY A 128 1.83 6.12 -4.89
N THR A 129 3.14 5.91 -5.06
CA THR A 129 4.10 6.93 -5.50
C THR A 129 4.14 7.16 -7.01
N THR A 130 3.13 6.72 -7.75
CA THR A 130 3.04 6.95 -9.20
C THR A 130 1.62 7.31 -9.55
N ALA A 131 1.46 8.50 -10.13
CA ALA A 131 0.22 8.97 -10.74
C ALA A 131 -0.28 8.10 -11.91
N ASP A 132 0.39 6.97 -12.19
CA ASP A 132 0.02 5.94 -13.18
C ASP A 132 -0.78 4.76 -12.58
N GLN A 133 -1.06 4.74 -11.26
CA GLN A 133 -1.90 3.71 -10.63
C GLN A 133 -3.35 4.15 -10.35
N SER A 134 -3.88 5.06 -11.17
CA SER A 134 -5.32 5.04 -11.47
C SER A 134 -5.68 3.90 -12.44
N ALA A 135 -4.73 2.99 -12.70
CA ALA A 135 -4.89 1.84 -13.56
C ALA A 135 -5.90 0.87 -12.95
N ILE A 136 -7.13 0.92 -13.47
CA ILE A 136 -8.04 -0.21 -13.44
C ILE A 136 -7.26 -1.40 -14.00
N THR A 137 -6.84 -2.30 -13.12
CA THR A 137 -6.10 -3.49 -13.52
C THR A 137 -7.12 -4.58 -13.76
N PHE A 138 -7.43 -4.84 -15.02
CA PHE A 138 -8.18 -6.03 -15.40
C PHE A 138 -7.21 -7.21 -15.40
N ALA A 139 -7.49 -8.23 -14.58
CA ALA A 139 -6.76 -9.49 -14.62
C ALA A 139 -7.03 -10.26 -15.92
#